data_AF-A0AAU7JZK9-F1
#
_entry.id   AF-A0AAU7JZK9-F1
#
_cell.length_a   1.000
_cell.length_b   1.000
_cell.length_c   1.000
_cell.angle_alpha   90.00
_cell.angle_beta   90.00
_cell.angle_gamma   90.00
#
_symmetry.space_group_name_H-M   'P 1'
#
loop_
_entity.id
_entity.type
_entity.pdbx_description
1 polymer ?
#
loop_
_entity_poly.entity_id
_entity_poly.type
_entity_poly.pdbx_seq_one_letter_code
_entity_poly.pdbx_strand_id
1 'polypeptide(L)'
;MWSALAGPFLAVAGLLVVAGVPKVADPLPLVRALRSAGFTVPPGPGSALVRGFAAAEVALGLWAIVAPGRVNAALVAAAYLVFTAFVARVLTRGGVLGSCGCFGKPDTPATRTHLALTAVAALVAAAIALDPPAAVWSGAAADAPSGASLATTVALATLIGGFAWMVMAVLPTTTAAAIRSANPTRTKG
;
A
#
# COMPACT_ATOMS: atom_id res chain seq x y z
N MET A 1 -7.18 7.66 20.65
CA MET A 1 -6.25 6.72 19.97
C MET A 1 -5.15 7.37 19.12
N TRP A 2 -5.31 8.63 18.69
CA TRP A 2 -4.38 9.31 17.78
C TRP A 2 -2.89 9.22 18.19
N SER A 3 -2.55 9.44 19.46
CA SER A 3 -1.16 9.45 19.94
C SER A 3 -0.37 8.16 19.66
N ALA A 4 -1.05 7.01 19.63
CA ALA A 4 -0.42 5.71 19.35
C ALA A 4 -0.46 5.33 17.86
N LEU A 5 -1.51 5.76 17.15
CA LEU A 5 -1.78 5.33 15.77
C LEU A 5 -1.41 6.36 14.70
N ALA A 6 -1.02 7.60 15.06
CA ALA A 6 -0.65 8.64 14.10
C ALA A 6 0.50 8.19 13.18
N GLY A 7 1.58 7.64 13.75
CA GLY A 7 2.71 7.12 12.99
C GLY A 7 2.29 6.01 12.00
N PRO A 8 1.68 4.90 12.50
CA PRO A 8 1.15 3.85 11.64
C PRO A 8 0.16 4.34 10.57
N PHE A 9 -0.77 5.24 10.91
CA PHE A 9 -1.75 5.76 9.97
C PHE A 9 -1.11 6.61 8.87
N LEU A 10 -0.17 7.49 9.22
CA LEU A 10 0.60 8.27 8.24
C LEU A 10 1.47 7.37 7.36
N ALA A 11 2.03 6.28 7.90
CA ALA A 11 2.73 5.27 7.11
C ALA A 11 1.79 4.60 6.09
N VAL A 12 0.58 4.22 6.53
CA VAL A 12 -0.47 3.61 5.69
C VAL A 12 -0.92 4.58 4.58
N ALA A 13 -1.17 5.84 4.91
CA ALA A 13 -1.55 6.85 3.93
C ALA A 13 -0.39 7.17 2.96
N GLY A 14 0.84 7.25 3.46
CA GLY A 14 2.04 7.44 2.64
C GLY A 14 2.30 6.27 1.69
N LEU A 15 2.15 5.03 2.16
CA LEU A 15 2.26 3.83 1.32
C LEU A 15 1.19 3.81 0.23
N LEU A 16 -0.01 4.34 0.48
CA LEU A 16 -1.05 4.48 -0.55
C LEU A 16 -0.60 5.43 -1.67
N VAL A 17 0.01 6.57 -1.31
CA VAL A 17 0.61 7.51 -2.28
C VAL A 17 1.75 6.84 -3.06
N VAL A 18 2.69 6.19 -2.36
CA VAL A 18 3.84 5.51 -2.98
C VAL A 18 3.40 4.38 -3.91
N ALA A 19 2.34 3.67 -3.56
CA ALA A 19 1.74 2.63 -4.40
C ALA A 19 1.02 3.21 -5.63
N GLY A 20 0.32 4.34 -5.48
CA GLY A 20 -0.47 4.95 -6.54
C GLY A 20 0.38 5.64 -7.62
N VAL A 21 1.44 6.36 -7.23
CA VAL A 21 2.25 7.17 -8.17
C VAL A 21 2.77 6.37 -9.38
N PRO A 22 3.39 5.17 -9.21
CA PRO A 22 3.84 4.38 -10.36
C PRO A 22 2.68 3.91 -11.26
N LYS A 23 1.50 3.63 -10.70
CA LYS A 23 0.33 3.17 -11.45
C LYS A 23 -0.29 4.28 -12.31
N VAL A 24 -0.16 5.54 -11.88
CA VAL A 24 -0.55 6.71 -12.69
C VAL A 24 0.34 6.80 -13.93
N ALA A 25 1.66 6.65 -13.75
CA ALA A 25 2.63 6.70 -14.84
C ALA A 25 2.46 5.54 -15.82
N ASP A 26 2.53 4.29 -15.32
CA ASP A 26 2.36 3.07 -16.10
C ASP A 26 1.27 2.17 -15.50
N PRO A 27 0.04 2.16 -16.07
CA PRO A 27 -1.05 1.32 -15.60
C PRO A 27 -0.96 -0.13 -16.09
N LEU A 28 -0.09 -0.45 -17.05
CA LEU A 28 -0.07 -1.76 -17.70
C LEU A 28 0.25 -2.92 -16.75
N PRO A 29 1.18 -2.80 -15.77
CA PRO A 29 1.42 -3.85 -14.79
C PRO A 29 0.16 -4.22 -14.01
N LEU A 30 -0.62 -3.24 -13.56
CA LEU A 30 -1.87 -3.49 -12.83
C LEU A 30 -2.95 -4.07 -13.74
N VAL A 31 -3.06 -3.62 -15.00
CA VAL A 31 -3.97 -4.22 -15.98
C VAL A 31 -3.66 -5.72 -16.19
N ARG A 32 -2.38 -6.08 -16.32
CA ARG A 32 -1.94 -7.48 -16.47
C ARG A 32 -2.22 -8.29 -15.19
N ALA A 33 -1.98 -7.70 -14.02
CA ALA A 33 -2.28 -8.32 -12.72
C ALA A 33 -3.79 -8.58 -12.56
N LEU A 34 -4.65 -7.63 -12.94
CA LEU A 34 -6.10 -7.79 -12.90
C LEU A 34 -6.58 -8.90 -13.84
N ARG A 35 -6.10 -8.95 -15.08
CA ARG A 35 -6.47 -10.00 -16.05
C ARG A 35 -6.06 -11.39 -15.59
N SER A 36 -4.86 -11.52 -15.02
CA SER A 36 -4.36 -12.79 -14.52
C SER A 36 -5.01 -13.22 -13.20
N ALA A 37 -5.47 -12.26 -12.39
CA ALA A 37 -6.44 -12.48 -11.31
C ALA A 37 -7.87 -12.75 -11.80
N GLY A 38 -8.09 -12.81 -13.12
CA GLY A 38 -9.33 -13.18 -13.81
C GLY A 38 -10.39 -12.10 -13.90
N PHE A 39 -10.02 -10.85 -13.75
CA PHE A 39 -10.90 -9.72 -14.01
C PHE A 39 -10.86 -9.35 -15.49
N THR A 40 -12.02 -9.06 -16.06
CA THR A 40 -12.13 -8.58 -17.43
C THR A 40 -11.80 -7.08 -17.47
N VAL A 41 -10.65 -6.72 -18.05
CA VAL A 41 -10.24 -5.32 -18.23
C VAL A 41 -10.30 -4.96 -19.72
N PRO A 42 -11.26 -4.12 -20.15
CA PRO A 42 -11.46 -3.80 -21.57
C PRO A 42 -10.18 -3.23 -22.21
N PRO A 43 -9.81 -3.70 -23.42
CA PRO A 43 -8.70 -3.12 -24.17
C PRO A 43 -9.03 -1.67 -24.58
N GLY A 44 -8.17 -0.71 -24.26
CA GLY A 44 -8.41 0.72 -24.48
C GLY A 44 -8.77 1.46 -23.18
N PRO A 45 -10.06 1.54 -22.78
CA PRO A 45 -10.48 2.34 -21.64
C PRO A 45 -10.01 1.76 -20.30
N GLY A 46 -9.64 0.48 -20.25
CA GLY A 46 -9.11 -0.16 -19.05
C GLY A 46 -7.88 0.54 -18.47
N SER A 47 -6.97 1.04 -19.31
CA SER A 47 -5.79 1.79 -18.84
C SER A 47 -6.15 3.15 -18.27
N ALA A 48 -7.16 3.83 -18.86
CA ALA A 48 -7.64 5.11 -18.35
C ALA A 48 -8.35 4.95 -17.00
N LEU A 49 -9.16 3.89 -16.85
CA LEU A 49 -9.81 3.56 -15.58
C LEU A 49 -8.78 3.25 -14.48
N VAL A 50 -7.75 2.46 -14.78
CA VAL A 50 -6.67 2.16 -13.83
C VAL A 50 -5.91 3.42 -13.43
N ARG A 51 -5.63 4.33 -14.37
CA ARG A 51 -5.01 5.63 -14.07
C ARG A 51 -5.89 6.50 -13.20
N GLY A 52 -7.20 6.57 -13.48
CA GLY A 52 -8.16 7.32 -12.67
C GLY A 52 -8.23 6.79 -11.24
N PHE A 53 -8.28 5.46 -11.09
CA PHE A 53 -8.23 4.81 -9.79
C PHE A 53 -6.92 5.10 -9.04
N ALA A 54 -5.77 5.00 -9.72
CA ALA A 54 -4.47 5.33 -9.14
C ALA A 54 -4.34 6.80 -8.73
N ALA A 55 -4.89 7.72 -9.53
CA ALA A 55 -4.92 9.13 -9.17
C ALA A 55 -5.80 9.37 -7.92
N ALA A 56 -6.92 8.66 -7.81
CA ALA A 56 -7.76 8.69 -6.61
C ALA A 56 -7.04 8.13 -5.38
N GLU A 57 -6.26 7.04 -5.52
CA GLU A 57 -5.40 6.52 -4.43
C GLU A 57 -4.42 7.58 -3.94
N VAL A 58 -3.71 8.25 -4.86
CA VAL A 58 -2.74 9.32 -4.53
C VAL A 58 -3.43 10.49 -3.84
N ALA A 59 -4.53 10.99 -4.41
CA ALA A 59 -5.27 12.11 -3.85
C ALA A 59 -5.82 11.79 -2.46
N LEU A 60 -6.35 10.57 -2.28
CA LEU A 60 -6.86 10.09 -0.99
C LEU A 60 -5.74 9.97 0.05
N GLY A 61 -4.59 9.41 -0.32
CA GLY A 61 -3.44 9.30 0.58
C GLY A 61 -2.92 10.67 1.01
N LEU A 62 -2.79 11.61 0.08
CA LEU A 62 -2.40 12.99 0.40
C LEU A 62 -3.43 13.69 1.29
N TRP A 63 -4.72 13.53 1.01
CA TRP A 63 -5.78 14.11 1.83
C TRP A 63 -5.77 13.53 3.25
N ALA A 64 -5.59 12.22 3.39
CA ALA A 64 -5.48 11.55 4.67
C ALA A 64 -4.22 11.95 5.45
N ILE A 65 -3.13 12.32 4.77
CA ILE A 65 -1.94 12.90 5.41
C ILE A 65 -2.22 14.32 5.87
N VAL A 66 -2.74 15.20 5.00
CA VAL A 66 -2.87 16.63 5.28
C VAL A 66 -3.97 16.93 6.30
N ALA A 67 -5.10 16.22 6.24
CA ALA A 67 -6.22 16.46 7.14
C ALA A 67 -6.85 15.13 7.60
N PRO A 68 -6.15 14.32 8.42
CA PRO A 68 -6.68 13.08 8.97
C PRO A 68 -8.05 13.27 9.60
N GLY A 69 -9.03 12.49 9.17
CA GLY A 69 -10.41 12.59 9.65
C GLY A 69 -11.21 11.33 9.38
N ARG A 70 -12.45 11.29 9.88
CA ARG A 70 -13.31 10.10 9.80
C ARG A 70 -13.51 9.62 8.36
N VAL A 71 -13.82 10.54 7.45
CA VAL A 71 -14.17 10.22 6.06
C VAL A 71 -12.98 9.66 5.30
N ASN A 72 -11.84 10.36 5.29
CA ASN A 72 -10.67 9.88 4.55
C ASN A 72 -10.06 8.63 5.18
N ALA A 73 -10.07 8.47 6.51
CA ALA A 73 -9.65 7.24 7.16
C ALA A 73 -10.53 6.04 6.78
N ALA A 74 -11.85 6.22 6.69
CA ALA A 74 -12.76 5.18 6.23
C ALA A 74 -12.50 4.80 4.75
N LEU A 75 -12.26 5.78 3.90
CA LEU A 75 -11.91 5.55 2.49
C LEU A 75 -10.55 4.84 2.34
N VAL A 76 -9.54 5.22 3.14
CA VAL A 76 -8.24 4.53 3.19
C VAL A 76 -8.43 3.09 3.65
N ALA A 77 -9.23 2.85 4.69
CA ALA A 77 -9.54 1.50 5.16
C ALA A 77 -10.21 0.67 4.04
N ALA A 78 -11.18 1.23 3.33
CA ALA A 78 -11.83 0.58 2.21
C ALA A 78 -10.85 0.27 1.07
N ALA A 79 -9.95 1.20 0.72
CA ALA A 79 -8.91 0.97 -0.29
C ALA A 79 -7.99 -0.19 0.10
N TYR A 80 -7.53 -0.23 1.36
CA TYR A 80 -6.70 -1.34 1.84
C TYR A 80 -7.44 -2.66 1.95
N LEU A 81 -8.75 -2.66 2.25
CA LEU A 81 -9.58 -3.87 2.17
C LEU A 81 -9.69 -4.40 0.74
N VAL A 82 -9.85 -3.52 -0.25
CA VAL A 82 -9.85 -3.90 -1.67
C VAL A 82 -8.50 -4.51 -2.06
N PHE A 83 -7.37 -3.91 -1.65
CA PHE A 83 -6.05 -4.51 -1.87
C PHE A 83 -5.89 -5.85 -1.18
N THR A 84 -6.33 -5.97 0.06
CA THR A 84 -6.28 -7.22 0.83
C THR A 84 -7.04 -8.33 0.09
N ALA A 85 -8.27 -8.03 -0.37
CA ALA A 85 -9.07 -8.96 -1.15
C ALA A 85 -8.41 -9.33 -2.49
N PHE A 86 -7.81 -8.35 -3.17
CA PHE A 86 -7.07 -8.57 -4.41
C PHE A 86 -5.85 -9.49 -4.19
N VAL A 87 -5.02 -9.22 -3.18
CA VAL A 87 -3.86 -10.04 -2.84
C VAL A 87 -4.29 -11.45 -2.45
N ALA A 88 -5.35 -11.60 -1.65
CA ALA A 88 -5.91 -12.90 -1.31
C ALA A 88 -6.34 -13.66 -2.58
N ARG A 89 -7.03 -12.99 -3.52
CA ARG A 89 -7.45 -13.58 -4.79
C ARG A 89 -6.25 -14.06 -5.61
N VAL A 90 -5.20 -13.25 -5.71
CA VAL A 90 -3.97 -13.62 -6.42
C VAL A 90 -3.30 -14.84 -5.77
N LEU A 91 -3.23 -14.89 -4.44
CA LEU A 91 -2.67 -16.03 -3.71
C LEU A 91 -3.49 -17.32 -3.95
N THR A 92 -4.82 -17.24 -4.00
CA THR A 92 -5.67 -18.41 -4.32
C THR A 92 -5.46 -18.96 -5.73
N ARG A 93 -4.84 -18.19 -6.63
CA ARG A 93 -4.53 -18.59 -8.01
C ARG A 93 -3.08 -18.99 -8.23
N GLY A 94 -2.34 -19.25 -7.16
CA GLY A 94 -0.96 -19.74 -7.21
C GLY A 94 0.11 -18.68 -6.99
N GLY A 95 -0.24 -17.39 -6.80
CA GLY A 95 0.70 -16.34 -6.38
C GLY A 95 1.78 -15.94 -7.40
N VAL A 96 1.97 -16.71 -8.47
CA VAL A 96 2.97 -16.48 -9.54
C VAL A 96 2.42 -15.56 -10.62
N LEU A 97 2.04 -14.34 -10.24
CA LEU A 97 1.91 -13.26 -11.21
C LEU A 97 3.28 -12.60 -11.34
N GLY A 98 3.69 -12.27 -12.58
CA GLY A 98 4.89 -11.46 -12.82
C GLY A 98 4.96 -10.29 -11.85
N SER A 99 3.84 -9.59 -11.60
CA SER A 99 3.73 -8.60 -10.54
C SER A 99 2.31 -8.45 -10.02
N CYS A 100 2.16 -8.13 -8.73
CA CYS A 100 0.88 -7.73 -8.13
C CYS A 100 0.45 -6.30 -8.52
N GLY A 101 1.29 -5.52 -9.21
CA GLY A 101 0.99 -4.15 -9.64
C GLY A 101 0.93 -3.11 -8.52
N CYS A 102 1.05 -3.51 -7.25
CA CYS A 102 0.86 -2.63 -6.09
C CYS A 102 1.90 -1.51 -5.97
N PHE A 103 3.16 -1.77 -6.38
CA PHE A 103 4.26 -0.79 -6.27
C PHE A 103 4.92 -0.47 -7.62
N GLY A 104 4.24 -0.74 -8.75
CA GLY A 104 4.76 -0.50 -10.10
C GLY A 104 6.00 -1.32 -10.49
N LYS A 105 6.50 -2.20 -9.61
CA LYS A 105 7.69 -3.02 -9.88
C LYS A 105 7.30 -4.29 -10.65
N PRO A 106 7.95 -4.61 -11.79
CA PRO A 106 7.54 -5.72 -12.66
C PRO A 106 7.63 -7.13 -12.07
N ASP A 107 8.31 -7.33 -10.92
CA ASP A 107 8.63 -8.66 -10.38
C ASP A 107 8.45 -8.77 -8.85
N THR A 108 7.28 -8.41 -8.32
CA THR A 108 6.96 -8.59 -6.89
C THR A 108 5.79 -9.55 -6.74
N PRO A 109 6.04 -10.87 -6.59
CA PRO A 109 4.99 -11.85 -6.40
C PRO A 109 4.20 -11.55 -5.12
N ALA A 110 2.90 -11.79 -5.17
CA ALA A 110 2.05 -11.64 -4.00
C ALA A 110 2.49 -12.64 -2.92
N THR A 111 2.65 -12.18 -1.68
CA THR A 111 3.05 -13.01 -0.53
C THR A 111 1.99 -12.97 0.56
N ARG A 112 1.99 -13.98 1.44
CA ARG A 112 1.14 -13.97 2.65
C ARG A 112 1.47 -12.78 3.55
N THR A 113 2.73 -12.34 3.57
CA THR A 113 3.14 -11.16 4.32
C THR A 113 2.54 -9.88 3.74
N HIS A 114 2.48 -9.73 2.42
CA HIS A 114 1.79 -8.62 1.77
C HIS A 114 0.29 -8.62 2.12
N LEU A 115 -0.35 -9.80 2.11
CA LEU A 115 -1.74 -9.93 2.56
C LEU A 115 -1.93 -9.47 4.01
N ALA A 116 -1.06 -9.91 4.93
CA ALA A 116 -1.14 -9.51 6.33
C ALA A 116 -0.93 -8.00 6.52
N LEU A 117 0.05 -7.41 5.83
CA LEU A 117 0.34 -5.98 5.94
C LEU A 117 -0.81 -5.11 5.40
N THR A 118 -1.42 -5.50 4.28
CA THR A 118 -2.60 -4.78 3.75
C THR A 118 -3.82 -4.90 4.66
N ALA A 119 -4.03 -6.06 5.30
CA ALA A 119 -5.08 -6.24 6.29
C ALA A 119 -4.85 -5.39 7.55
N VAL A 120 -3.62 -5.37 8.07
CA VAL A 120 -3.26 -4.52 9.23
C VAL A 120 -3.42 -3.04 8.88
N ALA A 121 -3.01 -2.62 7.69
CA ALA A 121 -3.21 -1.26 7.21
C ALA A 121 -4.70 -0.86 7.18
N ALA A 122 -5.57 -1.75 6.72
CA ALA A 122 -7.03 -1.55 6.77
C ALA A 122 -7.53 -1.38 8.21
N LEU A 123 -7.07 -2.22 9.14
CA LEU A 123 -7.45 -2.13 10.55
C LEU A 123 -6.99 -0.84 11.22
N VAL A 124 -5.76 -0.40 10.95
CA VAL A 124 -5.23 0.89 11.45
C VAL A 124 -6.09 2.05 10.96
N ALA A 125 -6.41 2.08 9.66
CA ALA A 125 -7.26 3.13 9.09
C ALA A 125 -8.70 3.08 9.62
N ALA A 126 -9.26 1.88 9.80
CA ALA A 126 -10.60 1.71 10.40
C ALA A 126 -10.64 2.20 11.85
N ALA A 127 -9.58 1.92 12.63
CA ALA A 127 -9.47 2.41 14.00
C ALA A 127 -9.48 3.95 14.06
N ILE A 128 -8.75 4.63 13.17
CA ILE A 128 -8.79 6.10 13.05
C ILE A 128 -10.16 6.60 12.57
N ALA A 129 -10.83 5.85 11.70
CA ALA A 129 -12.18 6.22 11.26
C ALA A 129 -13.20 6.17 12.41
N LEU A 130 -13.02 5.26 13.38
CA LEU A 130 -13.91 5.14 14.55
C LEU A 130 -13.68 6.26 15.58
N ASP A 131 -12.40 6.60 15.84
CA ASP A 131 -11.96 7.65 16.77
C ASP A 131 -11.04 8.66 16.06
N PRO A 132 -11.61 9.57 15.24
CA PRO A 132 -10.83 10.54 14.46
C PRO A 132 -10.24 11.63 15.37
N PRO A 133 -9.05 12.16 15.05
CA PRO A 133 -8.46 13.25 15.81
C PRO A 133 -9.30 14.53 15.70
N ALA A 134 -9.54 15.21 16.83
CA ALA A 134 -10.18 16.53 16.84
C ALA A 134 -9.21 17.68 16.47
N ALA A 135 -7.91 17.46 16.69
CA ALA A 135 -6.83 18.44 16.52
C ALA A 135 -5.58 17.71 16.01
N VAL A 136 -5.35 17.72 14.70
CA VAL A 136 -4.25 16.95 14.09
C VAL A 136 -2.91 17.67 14.17
N TRP A 137 -2.94 18.98 13.87
CA TRP A 137 -1.76 19.83 13.72
C TRP A 137 -1.73 21.03 14.67
N SER A 138 -2.81 21.28 15.40
CA SER A 138 -2.90 22.34 16.41
C SER A 138 -2.12 22.03 17.71
N GLY A 139 -1.40 20.91 17.74
CA GLY A 139 -0.38 20.55 18.72
C GLY A 139 0.01 19.08 18.53
N ALA A 140 1.28 18.73 18.30
CA ALA A 140 2.05 18.13 19.39
C ALA A 140 1.61 18.73 20.73
N ALA A 141 0.51 18.19 21.27
CA ALA A 141 -0.34 18.89 22.23
C ALA A 141 0.39 19.18 23.55
N ALA A 142 -0.09 20.19 24.26
CA ALA A 142 0.27 20.47 25.66
C ALA A 142 0.09 19.27 26.60
N ASP A 143 -0.58 18.20 26.15
CA ASP A 143 -0.80 16.92 26.84
C ASP A 143 -0.17 15.70 26.13
N ALA A 144 0.65 15.90 25.09
CA ALA A 144 1.44 14.81 24.53
C ALA A 144 2.43 14.32 25.60
N PRO A 145 2.55 12.99 25.84
CA PRO A 145 3.58 12.49 26.75
C PRO A 145 4.92 13.09 26.31
N SER A 146 5.63 13.69 27.25
CA SER A 146 6.87 14.43 27.05
C SER A 146 7.82 13.69 26.10
N GLY A 147 7.76 14.00 24.80
CA GLY A 147 8.52 13.29 23.77
C GLY A 147 7.87 13.13 22.39
N ALA A 148 6.54 13.10 22.26
CA ALA A 148 5.88 12.90 20.96
C ALA A 148 5.79 14.21 20.15
N SER A 149 6.92 14.68 19.63
CA SER A 149 6.97 15.81 18.69
C SER A 149 6.49 15.40 17.29
N LEU A 150 6.09 16.38 16.47
CA LEU A 150 5.83 16.19 15.04
C LEU A 150 6.96 15.39 14.37
N ALA A 151 8.22 15.70 14.71
CA ALA A 151 9.39 15.02 14.19
C ALA A 151 9.40 13.52 14.55
N THR A 152 9.10 13.15 15.80
CA THR A 152 9.03 11.73 16.20
C THR A 152 7.91 10.97 15.48
N THR A 153 6.75 11.59 15.29
CA THR A 153 5.62 10.99 14.57
C THR A 153 5.95 10.76 13.11
N VAL A 154 6.56 11.76 12.45
CA VAL A 154 7.00 11.65 11.06
C VAL A 154 8.12 10.61 10.91
N ALA A 155 9.09 10.59 11.84
CA ALA A 155 10.16 9.59 11.85
C ALA A 155 9.60 8.17 12.01
N LEU A 156 8.67 7.96 12.94
CA LEU A 156 8.00 6.67 13.15
C LEU A 156 7.20 6.25 11.91
N ALA A 157 6.43 7.17 11.31
CA ALA A 157 5.70 6.90 10.08
C ALA A 157 6.62 6.50 8.93
N THR A 158 7.74 7.20 8.79
CA THR A 158 8.74 6.94 7.74
C THR A 158 9.41 5.59 7.95
N LEU A 159 9.75 5.25 9.20
CA LEU A 159 10.36 3.97 9.56
C LEU A 159 9.40 2.80 9.31
N ILE A 160 8.14 2.91 9.78
CA ILE A 160 7.11 1.89 9.57
C ILE A 160 6.84 1.72 8.07
N GLY A 161 6.65 2.82 7.34
CA GLY A 161 6.40 2.81 5.90
C GLY A 161 7.58 2.21 5.13
N GLY A 162 8.80 2.59 5.48
CA GLY A 162 10.04 2.07 4.90
C GLY A 162 10.19 0.57 5.11
N PHE A 163 9.97 0.07 6.33
CA PHE A 163 10.04 -1.37 6.60
C PHE A 163 8.93 -2.14 5.90
N ALA A 164 7.70 -1.65 5.92
CA ALA A 164 6.59 -2.28 5.21
C ALA A 164 6.88 -2.33 3.70
N TRP A 165 7.43 -1.26 3.11
CA TRP A 165 7.87 -1.24 1.72
C TRP A 165 8.99 -2.24 1.46
N MET A 166 10.01 -2.32 2.31
CA MET A 166 11.07 -3.32 2.15
C MET A 166 10.52 -4.75 2.19
N VAL A 167 9.61 -5.04 3.13
CA VAL A 167 8.99 -6.37 3.26
C VAL A 167 8.13 -6.73 2.06
N MET A 168 7.38 -5.77 1.49
CA MET A 168 6.46 -6.04 0.37
C MET A 168 7.12 -5.96 -1.00
N ALA A 169 8.08 -5.05 -1.19
CA ALA A 169 8.64 -4.71 -2.50
C ALA A 169 10.07 -5.19 -2.72
N VAL A 170 10.85 -5.39 -1.66
CA VAL A 170 12.28 -5.76 -1.77
C VAL A 170 12.52 -7.21 -1.34
N LEU A 171 12.00 -7.63 -0.19
CA LEU A 171 12.24 -8.98 0.33
C LEU A 171 11.85 -10.11 -0.66
N PRO A 172 10.72 -10.03 -1.40
CA PRO A 172 10.36 -11.08 -2.36
C PRO A 172 11.39 -11.26 -3.49
N THR A 173 12.09 -10.19 -3.89
CA THR A 173 13.07 -10.23 -4.98
C THR A 173 14.40 -10.88 -4.55
N THR A 174 14.67 -10.95 -3.24
CA THR A 174 15.89 -11.56 -2.69
C THR A 174 15.78 -13.07 -2.46
N THR A 175 14.60 -13.67 -2.68
CA THR A 175 14.41 -15.11 -2.48
C THR A 175 15.16 -15.93 -3.52
N ALA A 176 15.67 -17.11 -3.12
CA ALA A 176 16.39 -18.00 -4.03
C ALA A 176 15.57 -18.42 -5.26
N ALA A 177 14.25 -18.46 -5.13
CA ALA A 177 13.35 -18.68 -6.26
C ALA A 177 13.37 -17.50 -7.26
N ALA A 178 13.27 -16.26 -6.77
CA ALA A 178 13.33 -15.07 -7.61
C ALA A 178 14.68 -14.93 -8.34
N ILE A 179 15.80 -15.19 -7.65
CA ILE A 179 17.15 -15.14 -8.22
C ILE A 179 17.33 -16.17 -9.34
N ARG A 180 16.78 -17.38 -9.19
CA ARG A 180 16.85 -18.44 -10.23
C ARG A 180 16.06 -18.07 -11.49
N SER A 181 14.88 -17.47 -11.34
CA SER A 181 14.06 -17.00 -12.47
C SER A 181 14.73 -15.88 -13.27
N ALA A 182 15.54 -15.06 -12.60
CA ALA A 182 16.25 -13.94 -13.22
C ALA A 182 17.52 -14.34 -13.99
N ASN A 183 18.03 -15.57 -13.83
CA ASN A 183 19.25 -16.03 -14.49
C ASN A 183 19.04 -17.38 -15.21
N PRO A 184 18.38 -17.39 -16.40
CA PRO A 184 18.00 -18.62 -17.11
C PRO A 184 19.17 -19.39 -17.73
N THR A 185 20.39 -18.85 -17.68
CA THR A 185 21.54 -19.33 -18.49
C THR A 185 22.32 -20.50 -17.87
N ARG A 186 21.89 -21.08 -16.74
CA ARG A 186 22.65 -22.16 -16.04
C ARG A 186 22.12 -23.58 -16.23
N THR A 187 21.22 -23.84 -17.18
CA THR A 187 20.65 -25.19 -17.43
C THR A 187 20.85 -25.70 -18.87
N LYS A 188 21.92 -25.27 -19.54
CA LYS A 188 22.41 -25.92 -20.76
C LYS A 188 23.89 -26.26 -20.60
N GLY A 189 24.16 -27.37 -19.94
CA GLY A 189 25.48 -27.99 -19.80
C GLY A 189 25.28 -29.49 -19.66
#